data_AF-A0A8T5RCF7-F1
#
_entry.id   AF-A0A8T5RCF7-F1
#
_cell.length_a   1.000
_cell.length_b   1.000
_cell.length_c   1.000
_cell.angle_alpha   90.00
_cell.angle_beta   90.00
_cell.angle_gamma   90.00
#
_symmetry.space_group_name_H-M   'P 1'
#
loop_
_entity.id
_entity.type
_entity.pdbx_description
1 polymer ?
#
loop_
_entity_poly.entity_id
_entity_poly.type
_entity_poly.pdbx_seq_one_letter_code
_entity_poly.pdbx_strand_id
1 'polypeptide(L)'
;MSVAMQRCPRCGNESSGESYACSFCGKRLRIERIERIPFFRRIEEDWFNPYPWYLKILYLIINPARAFWDINHLRKKSPGMLILLFSSLLYGLIGLVLFNRFRISGASITFTSAYSLVFFLMFFLFGFIYQFLLFYFLIWIYTKGANYSVGFTQRLEKRFGIGRQKQGAIEEKKLSPFSIYKGGTLLQKQEAFKSKMMLCAFTPLMIMNIVKLIVLAIGFN
;
A
#
# COMPACT_ATOMS: atom_id res chain seq x y z
N MET A 1 24.40 -9.16 26.71
CA MET A 1 23.16 -9.96 26.82
C MET A 1 23.12 -10.94 25.67
N SER A 2 23.25 -12.26 25.93
CA SER A 2 23.13 -13.28 24.88
C SER A 2 21.69 -13.31 24.38
N VAL A 3 21.49 -12.94 23.11
CA VAL A 3 20.16 -13.01 22.48
C VAL A 3 19.79 -14.49 22.38
N ALA A 4 18.71 -14.90 23.05
CA ALA A 4 18.21 -16.27 22.94
C ALA A 4 17.96 -16.58 21.45
N MET A 5 18.54 -17.65 20.91
CA MET A 5 18.37 -18.05 19.51
C MET A 5 17.34 -19.17 19.42
N GLN A 6 16.49 -19.16 18.40
CA GLN A 6 15.53 -20.21 18.10
C GLN A 6 15.77 -20.76 16.69
N ARG A 7 15.65 -22.08 16.53
CA ARG A 7 15.74 -22.71 15.21
C ARG A 7 14.40 -22.68 14.51
N CYS A 8 14.42 -22.27 13.24
CA CYS A 8 13.22 -22.30 12.41
C CYS A 8 12.79 -23.75 12.15
N PRO A 9 11.54 -24.14 12.47
CA PRO A 9 11.07 -25.52 12.28
C PRO A 9 10.92 -25.91 10.81
N ARG A 10 10.97 -24.96 9.85
CA ARG A 10 10.85 -25.24 8.41
C ARG A 10 12.19 -25.43 7.72
N CYS A 11 13.17 -24.57 8.03
CA CYS A 11 14.43 -24.50 7.28
C CYS A 11 15.67 -24.67 8.16
N GLY A 12 15.52 -24.94 9.46
CA GLY A 12 16.62 -25.11 10.41
C GLY A 12 17.42 -23.84 10.73
N ASN A 13 17.18 -22.73 10.02
CA ASN A 13 17.95 -21.49 10.18
C ASN A 13 17.79 -20.92 11.60
N GLU A 14 18.90 -20.52 12.20
CA GLU A 14 18.92 -19.88 13.51
C GLU A 14 18.44 -18.42 13.37
N SER A 15 17.41 -18.11 14.13
CA SER A 15 16.78 -16.78 14.16
C SER A 15 16.83 -16.25 15.59
N SER A 16 16.94 -14.94 15.75
CA SER A 16 16.78 -14.32 17.07
C SER A 16 15.45 -14.77 17.71
N GLY A 17 15.47 -14.99 19.01
CA GLY A 17 14.31 -15.36 19.82
C GLY A 17 13.21 -14.31 19.76
N GLU A 18 13.56 -13.05 19.51
CA GLU A 18 12.58 -11.97 19.31
C GLU A 18 11.99 -11.94 17.89
N SER A 19 12.50 -12.74 16.97
CA SER A 19 12.01 -12.78 15.59
C SER A 19 10.64 -13.42 15.50
N TYR A 20 9.69 -12.71 14.89
CA TYR A 20 8.34 -13.22 14.61
C TYR A 20 8.29 -14.13 13.37
N ALA A 21 9.23 -13.98 12.45
CA ALA A 21 9.36 -14.78 11.25
C ALA A 21 10.83 -15.11 10.98
N CYS A 22 11.06 -16.25 10.33
CA CYS A 22 12.38 -16.67 9.90
C CYS A 22 12.86 -15.73 8.79
N SER A 23 14.04 -15.13 8.96
CA SER A 23 14.66 -14.25 7.96
C SER A 23 14.95 -14.95 6.64
N PHE A 24 15.14 -16.28 6.65
CA PHE A 24 15.53 -17.07 5.49
C PHE A 24 14.33 -17.59 4.68
N CYS A 25 13.42 -18.32 5.32
CA CYS A 25 12.28 -18.94 4.63
C CYS A 25 10.94 -18.21 4.84
N GLY A 26 10.89 -17.14 5.65
CA GLY A 26 9.66 -16.42 5.98
C GLY A 26 8.67 -17.17 6.87
N LYS A 27 8.96 -18.42 7.28
CA LYS A 27 8.11 -19.22 8.18
C LYS A 27 7.88 -18.47 9.49
N ARG A 28 6.64 -18.52 9.96
CA ARG A 28 6.24 -17.97 11.26
C ARG A 28 6.95 -18.67 12.40
N LEU A 29 7.50 -17.88 13.32
CA LEU A 29 8.16 -18.36 14.53
C LEU A 29 7.33 -18.04 15.78
N ARG A 30 6.62 -16.90 15.80
CA ARG A 30 5.77 -16.47 16.91
C ARG A 30 4.48 -15.85 16.42
N ILE A 31 3.46 -15.92 17.27
CA ILE A 31 2.14 -15.29 17.07
C ILE A 31 2.18 -13.91 17.73
N GLU A 32 1.91 -12.85 16.97
CA GLU A 32 1.78 -11.51 17.54
C GLU A 32 0.46 -11.40 18.33
N ARG A 33 0.42 -10.60 19.40
CA ARG A 33 -0.83 -10.40 20.18
C ARG A 33 -1.97 -9.89 19.29
N ILE A 34 -1.65 -9.03 18.32
CA ILE A 34 -2.62 -8.46 17.38
C ILE A 34 -3.23 -9.53 16.46
N GLU A 35 -2.46 -10.57 16.11
CA GLU A 35 -2.91 -11.69 15.27
C GLU A 35 -3.93 -12.61 15.95
N ARG A 36 -4.20 -12.43 17.25
CA ARG A 36 -5.30 -13.12 17.95
C ARG A 36 -6.67 -12.62 17.50
N ILE A 37 -6.74 -11.40 16.99
CA ILE A 37 -7.96 -10.83 16.43
C ILE A 37 -8.12 -11.37 14.99
N PRO A 38 -9.27 -11.96 14.62
CA PRO A 38 -9.46 -12.59 13.31
C PRO A 38 -9.11 -11.68 12.13
N PHE A 39 -9.41 -10.38 12.24
CA PHE A 39 -9.13 -9.37 11.21
C PHE A 39 -7.63 -9.17 10.92
N PHE A 40 -6.77 -9.38 11.92
CA PHE A 40 -5.32 -9.22 11.80
C PHE A 40 -4.60 -10.56 11.66
N ARG A 41 -5.33 -11.66 11.44
CA ARG A 41 -4.73 -12.97 11.25
C ARG A 41 -3.87 -12.96 9.98
N ARG A 42 -2.60 -13.34 10.12
CA ARG A 42 -1.68 -13.43 9.00
C ARG A 42 -2.10 -14.57 8.06
N ILE A 43 -2.03 -14.32 6.76
CA ILE A 43 -2.29 -15.30 5.71
C ILE A 43 -1.01 -16.11 5.47
N GLU A 44 -1.13 -17.43 5.54
CA GLU A 44 -0.01 -18.39 5.41
C GLU A 44 -0.08 -19.20 4.09
N GLU A 45 -0.85 -18.73 3.11
CA GLU A 45 -0.95 -19.35 1.78
C GLU A 45 0.41 -19.30 1.05
N ASP A 46 0.66 -20.24 0.13
CA ASP A 46 1.85 -20.18 -0.71
C ASP A 46 1.67 -19.10 -1.80
N TRP A 47 2.68 -18.24 -1.96
CA TRP A 47 2.66 -17.15 -2.92
C TRP A 47 3.34 -17.55 -4.23
N PHE A 48 2.56 -17.59 -5.32
CA PHE A 48 3.04 -18.05 -6.63
C PHE A 48 3.21 -16.92 -7.65
N ASN A 49 2.29 -15.96 -7.69
CA ASN A 49 2.29 -14.87 -8.67
C ASN A 49 1.60 -13.63 -8.07
N PRO A 50 2.15 -12.41 -8.25
CA PRO A 50 1.45 -11.18 -7.86
C PRO A 50 0.10 -11.04 -8.56
N TYR A 51 -0.92 -10.59 -7.81
CA TYR A 51 -2.17 -10.19 -8.43
C TYR A 51 -1.96 -8.99 -9.39
N PRO A 52 -2.75 -8.90 -10.48
CA PRO A 52 -2.80 -7.72 -11.31
C PRO A 52 -3.34 -6.52 -10.52
N TRP A 53 -3.04 -5.30 -10.98
CA TRP A 53 -3.30 -4.08 -10.22
C TRP A 53 -4.78 -3.88 -9.85
N TYR A 54 -5.73 -4.28 -10.72
CA TYR A 54 -7.16 -4.11 -10.47
C TYR A 54 -7.67 -5.07 -9.38
N LEU A 55 -7.22 -6.34 -9.39
CA LEU A 55 -7.55 -7.29 -8.32
C LEU A 55 -6.98 -6.84 -6.98
N LYS A 56 -5.79 -6.23 -6.97
CA LYS A 56 -5.23 -5.64 -5.74
C LYS A 56 -6.13 -4.55 -5.18
N ILE A 57 -6.67 -3.68 -6.02
CA ILE A 57 -7.57 -2.60 -5.59
C ILE A 57 -8.90 -3.19 -5.08
N LEU A 58 -9.45 -4.18 -5.78
CA LEU A 58 -10.65 -4.90 -5.34
C LEU A 58 -10.43 -5.53 -3.95
N TYR A 59 -9.32 -6.24 -3.76
CA TYR A 59 -8.99 -6.82 -2.47
C TYR A 59 -8.71 -5.76 -1.40
N LEU A 60 -8.14 -4.59 -1.73
CA LEU A 60 -7.98 -3.51 -0.75
C LEU A 60 -9.33 -3.05 -0.18
N ILE A 61 -10.42 -3.21 -0.93
CA ILE A 61 -11.79 -2.86 -0.50
C ILE A 61 -12.43 -4.03 0.25
N ILE A 62 -12.37 -5.25 -0.30
CA ILE A 62 -13.12 -6.41 0.23
C ILE A 62 -12.35 -7.16 1.32
N ASN A 63 -11.04 -7.36 1.14
CA ASN A 63 -10.19 -8.11 2.07
C ASN A 63 -8.78 -7.48 2.14
N PRO A 64 -8.62 -6.41 2.94
CA PRO A 64 -7.38 -5.65 2.99
C PRO A 64 -6.21 -6.50 3.49
N ALA A 65 -6.45 -7.47 4.37
CA ALA A 65 -5.41 -8.38 4.86
C ALA A 65 -4.78 -9.16 3.69
N ARG A 66 -5.60 -9.71 2.78
CA ARG A 66 -5.12 -10.41 1.57
C ARG A 66 -4.41 -9.47 0.60
N ALA A 67 -4.93 -8.27 0.39
CA ALA A 67 -4.28 -7.29 -0.46
C ALA A 67 -2.88 -6.90 0.06
N PHE A 68 -2.77 -6.57 1.36
CA PHE A 68 -1.49 -6.24 1.97
C PHE A 68 -0.54 -7.43 2.04
N TRP A 69 -1.05 -8.65 2.17
CA TRP A 69 -0.24 -9.86 2.05
C TRP A 69 0.41 -9.95 0.65
N ASP A 70 -0.35 -9.82 -0.44
CA ASP A 70 0.21 -9.87 -1.80
C ASP A 70 1.13 -8.66 -2.11
N ILE A 71 0.74 -7.46 -1.69
CA ILE A 71 1.56 -6.24 -1.85
C ILE A 71 2.90 -6.36 -1.14
N ASN A 72 2.94 -7.01 0.04
CA ASN A 72 4.17 -7.21 0.77
C ASN A 72 5.15 -8.18 0.09
N HIS A 73 4.65 -9.15 -0.68
CA HIS A 73 5.48 -10.07 -1.45
C HIS A 73 6.12 -9.41 -2.68
N LEU A 74 5.44 -8.45 -3.31
CA LEU A 74 5.99 -7.69 -4.44
C LEU A 74 5.64 -6.20 -4.36
N ARG A 75 6.42 -5.47 -3.54
CA ARG A 75 6.13 -4.07 -3.20
C ARG A 75 6.32 -3.09 -4.36
N LYS A 76 7.22 -3.43 -5.30
CA LYS A 76 7.44 -2.64 -6.52
C LYS A 76 6.16 -2.47 -7.34
N LYS A 77 5.29 -3.49 -7.36
CA LYS A 77 4.00 -3.50 -8.08
C LYS A 77 2.82 -3.11 -7.17
N SER A 78 3.05 -2.26 -6.16
CA SER A 78 1.98 -1.75 -5.31
C SER A 78 1.15 -0.67 -6.05
N PRO A 79 -0.19 -0.70 -5.97
CA PRO A 79 -1.06 0.24 -6.69
C PRO A 79 -1.21 1.60 -5.99
N GLY A 80 -0.32 1.98 -5.08
CA GLY A 80 -0.51 3.17 -4.22
C GLY A 80 -0.70 4.47 -4.97
N MET A 81 0.02 4.68 -6.08
CA MET A 81 -0.18 5.86 -6.93
C MET A 81 -1.55 5.87 -7.63
N LEU A 82 -2.08 4.68 -7.95
CA LEU A 82 -3.42 4.58 -8.53
C LEU A 82 -4.50 4.95 -7.52
N ILE A 83 -4.30 4.65 -6.23
CA ILE A 83 -5.23 5.07 -5.17
C ILE A 83 -5.28 6.60 -5.09
N LEU A 84 -4.13 7.28 -5.13
CA LEU A 84 -4.07 8.75 -5.20
C LEU A 84 -4.79 9.27 -6.45
N LEU A 85 -4.49 8.69 -7.62
CA LEU A 85 -5.11 9.09 -8.90
C LEU A 85 -6.64 8.93 -8.87
N PHE A 86 -7.15 7.77 -8.45
CA PHE A 86 -8.59 7.52 -8.38
C PHE A 86 -9.27 8.41 -7.36
N SER A 87 -8.64 8.62 -6.21
CA SER A 87 -9.16 9.56 -5.22
C SER A 87 -9.20 10.99 -5.77
N SER A 88 -8.24 11.40 -6.60
CA SER A 88 -8.21 12.72 -7.25
C SER A 88 -9.25 12.84 -8.35
N LEU A 89 -9.46 11.77 -9.12
CA LEU A 89 -10.49 11.67 -10.15
C LEU A 89 -11.89 11.85 -9.55
N LEU A 90 -12.14 11.27 -8.37
CA LEU A 90 -13.39 11.47 -7.64
C LEU A 90 -13.62 12.94 -7.25
N TYR A 91 -12.57 13.69 -6.90
CA TYR A 91 -12.69 15.14 -6.66
C TYR A 91 -13.10 15.91 -7.92
N GLY A 92 -12.51 15.55 -9.08
CA GLY A 92 -12.94 16.09 -10.37
C GLY A 92 -14.42 15.84 -10.66
N LEU A 93 -14.88 14.61 -10.42
CA LEU A 93 -16.30 14.24 -10.59
C LEU A 93 -17.21 15.00 -9.63
N ILE A 94 -16.79 15.19 -8.37
CA ILE A 94 -17.52 16.03 -7.40
C ILE A 94 -17.66 17.47 -7.93
N GLY A 95 -16.58 18.05 -8.46
CA GLY A 95 -16.61 19.37 -9.08
C GLY A 95 -17.59 19.47 -10.25
N LEU A 96 -17.67 18.43 -11.08
CA LEU A 96 -18.59 18.36 -12.20
C LEU A 96 -20.05 18.29 -11.74
N VAL A 97 -20.35 17.48 -10.71
CA VAL A 97 -21.70 17.40 -10.12
C VAL A 97 -22.13 18.77 -9.58
N LEU A 98 -21.22 19.48 -8.89
CA LEU A 98 -21.48 20.83 -8.38
C LEU A 98 -21.69 21.84 -9.52
N PHE A 99 -20.85 21.81 -10.56
CA PHE A 99 -20.94 22.74 -11.69
C PHE A 99 -22.26 22.58 -12.47
N ASN A 100 -22.67 21.34 -12.76
CA ASN A 100 -23.91 21.05 -13.50
C ASN A 100 -25.16 21.59 -12.80
N ARG A 101 -25.10 21.91 -11.51
CA ARG A 101 -26.21 22.52 -10.79
C ARG A 101 -26.34 24.02 -11.02
N PHE A 102 -25.25 24.73 -11.33
CA PHE A 102 -25.31 26.16 -11.60
C PHE A 102 -25.96 26.39 -12.97
N ARG A 103 -27.28 26.63 -12.98
CA ARG A 103 -28.02 27.02 -14.19
C ARG A 103 -27.62 28.44 -14.58
N ILE A 104 -26.65 28.55 -15.48
CA ILE A 104 -26.30 29.83 -16.11
C ILE A 104 -27.34 30.11 -17.20
N SER A 105 -28.33 30.94 -16.87
CA SER A 105 -29.35 31.37 -17.83
C SER A 105 -28.71 32.14 -18.98
N GLY A 106 -28.98 31.70 -20.22
CA GLY A 106 -28.49 32.36 -21.45
C GLY A 106 -27.20 31.78 -22.06
N ALA A 107 -26.61 30.73 -21.47
CA ALA A 107 -25.44 30.05 -22.05
C ALA A 107 -25.85 29.01 -23.12
N SER A 108 -25.11 28.95 -24.23
CA SER A 108 -25.27 27.92 -25.26
C SER A 108 -24.74 26.55 -24.78
N ILE A 109 -25.28 25.46 -25.32
CA ILE A 109 -24.92 24.07 -24.92
C ILE A 109 -23.41 23.80 -25.08
N THR A 110 -22.80 24.30 -26.16
CA THR A 110 -21.35 24.21 -26.40
C THR A 110 -20.53 24.98 -25.36
N PHE A 111 -21.04 26.13 -24.90
CA PHE A 111 -20.44 26.90 -23.81
C PHE A 111 -20.50 26.09 -22.51
N THR A 112 -21.63 25.49 -22.16
CA THR A 112 -21.76 24.70 -20.93
C THR A 112 -20.81 23.48 -20.90
N SER A 113 -20.65 22.78 -22.03
CA SER A 113 -19.76 21.61 -22.12
C SER A 113 -18.26 21.93 -22.03
N ALA A 114 -17.83 23.07 -22.57
CA ALA A 114 -16.43 23.49 -22.48
C ALA A 114 -16.04 23.85 -21.04
N TYR A 115 -16.91 24.59 -20.34
CA TYR A 115 -16.68 24.96 -18.96
C TYR A 115 -16.80 23.77 -18.00
N SER A 116 -17.65 22.77 -18.25
CA SER A 116 -17.72 21.57 -17.40
C SER A 116 -16.39 20.81 -17.37
N LEU A 117 -15.67 20.74 -18.49
CA LEU A 117 -14.36 20.11 -18.56
C LEU A 117 -13.31 20.94 -17.79
N VAL A 118 -13.33 22.26 -17.92
CA VAL A 118 -12.44 23.15 -17.17
C VAL A 118 -12.68 23.04 -15.66
N PHE A 119 -13.94 23.05 -15.22
CA PHE A 119 -14.31 22.85 -13.82
C PHE A 119 -13.87 21.48 -13.29
N PHE A 120 -14.08 20.41 -14.08
CA PHE A 120 -13.57 19.09 -13.75
C PHE A 120 -12.05 19.10 -13.57
N LEU A 121 -11.30 19.69 -14.52
CA LEU A 121 -9.84 19.76 -14.45
C LEU A 121 -9.35 20.58 -13.26
N MET A 122 -9.98 21.72 -12.96
CA MET A 122 -9.65 22.54 -11.79
C MET A 122 -9.83 21.77 -10.49
N PHE A 123 -10.98 21.10 -10.32
CA PHE A 123 -11.25 20.28 -9.14
C PHE A 123 -10.37 19.03 -9.07
N PHE A 124 -10.05 18.42 -10.21
CA PHE A 124 -9.13 17.31 -10.30
C PHE A 124 -7.72 17.71 -9.86
N LEU A 125 -7.19 18.83 -10.39
CA LEU A 125 -5.87 19.35 -10.02
C LEU A 125 -5.81 19.76 -8.55
N PHE A 126 -6.84 20.47 -8.08
CA PHE A 126 -6.97 20.83 -6.67
C PHE A 126 -7.02 19.58 -5.79
N GLY A 127 -7.86 18.61 -6.13
CA GLY A 127 -7.98 17.33 -5.43
C GLY A 127 -6.67 16.54 -5.42
N PHE A 128 -5.94 16.54 -6.54
CA PHE A 128 -4.64 15.89 -6.67
C PHE A 128 -3.60 16.52 -5.73
N ILE A 129 -3.45 17.85 -5.76
CA ILE A 129 -2.50 18.55 -4.89
C ILE A 129 -2.89 18.37 -3.42
N TYR A 130 -4.17 18.56 -3.09
CA TYR A 130 -4.68 18.40 -1.73
C TYR A 130 -4.41 17.00 -1.18
N GLN A 131 -4.78 15.96 -1.92
CA GLN A 131 -4.58 14.57 -1.48
C GLN A 131 -3.11 14.18 -1.45
N PHE A 132 -2.30 14.66 -2.40
CA PHE A 132 -0.87 14.41 -2.39
C PHE A 132 -0.23 14.97 -1.12
N LEU A 133 -0.52 16.23 -0.77
CA LEU A 133 -0.02 16.87 0.44
C LEU A 133 -0.53 16.16 1.70
N LEU A 134 -1.83 15.85 1.76
CA LEU A 134 -2.45 15.17 2.90
C LEU A 134 -1.84 13.77 3.12
N PHE A 135 -1.75 12.96 2.07
CA PHE A 135 -1.22 11.60 2.16
C PHE A 135 0.26 11.62 2.54
N TYR A 136 1.03 12.54 1.96
CA TYR A 136 2.45 12.72 2.29
C TYR A 136 2.63 13.12 3.77
N PHE A 137 1.83 14.07 4.25
CA PHE A 137 1.82 14.50 5.64
C PHE A 137 1.46 13.37 6.61
N LEU A 138 0.40 12.61 6.32
CA LEU A 138 -0.01 11.46 7.13
C LEU A 138 1.05 10.36 7.15
N ILE A 139 1.67 10.04 6.01
CA ILE A 139 2.80 9.10 5.91
C ILE A 139 3.97 9.58 6.77
N TRP A 140 4.25 10.89 6.75
CA TRP A 140 5.33 11.49 7.51
C TRP A 140 5.10 11.39 9.01
N ILE A 141 3.93 11.79 9.51
CA ILE A 141 3.55 11.65 10.93
C ILE A 141 3.60 10.19 11.36
N TYR A 142 2.96 9.30 10.60
CA TYR A 142 2.95 7.87 10.90
C TYR A 142 4.36 7.31 10.97
N THR A 143 5.23 7.68 10.02
CA THR A 143 6.64 7.27 10.02
C THR A 143 7.37 7.74 11.27
N LYS A 144 7.19 9.00 11.67
CA LYS A 144 7.82 9.55 12.86
C LYS A 144 7.35 8.83 14.13
N GLY A 145 6.05 8.63 14.29
CA GLY A 145 5.47 7.89 15.42
C GLY A 145 5.89 6.42 15.46
N ALA A 146 5.92 5.73 14.31
CA ALA A 146 6.35 4.35 14.20
C ALA A 146 7.86 4.17 14.46
N ASN A 147 8.67 5.16 14.09
CA ASN A 147 10.10 5.16 14.40
C ASN A 147 10.36 5.39 15.89
N TYR A 148 9.64 6.31 16.52
CA TYR A 148 9.74 6.57 17.95
C TYR A 148 9.34 5.35 18.79
N SER A 149 8.26 4.66 18.42
CA SER A 149 7.73 3.52 19.18
C SER A 149 8.50 2.21 18.97
N VAL A 150 8.85 1.87 17.73
CA VAL A 150 9.35 0.51 17.40
C VAL A 150 10.57 0.50 16.47
N GLY A 151 11.18 1.66 16.18
CA GLY A 151 12.30 1.73 15.23
C GLY A 151 11.92 1.22 13.84
N PHE A 152 10.70 1.55 13.37
CA PHE A 152 10.07 0.98 12.18
C PHE A 152 10.97 0.97 10.94
N THR A 153 11.59 2.11 10.58
CA THR A 153 12.47 2.23 9.41
C THR A 153 13.62 1.23 9.48
N GLN A 154 14.33 1.14 10.60
CA GLN A 154 15.45 0.21 10.78
C GLN A 154 15.00 -1.26 10.66
N ARG A 155 13.84 -1.60 11.26
CA ARG A 155 13.29 -2.96 11.17
C ARG A 155 12.81 -3.32 9.76
N LEU A 156 12.39 -2.33 8.98
CA LEU A 156 11.94 -2.52 7.62
C LEU A 156 13.13 -2.64 6.66
N GLU A 157 14.17 -1.82 6.83
CA GLU A 157 15.44 -1.92 6.10
C GLU A 157 16.19 -3.22 6.42
N LYS A 158 16.20 -3.68 7.67
CA LYS A 158 16.77 -5.00 8.03
C LYS A 158 16.05 -6.17 7.36
N ARG A 159 14.74 -6.04 7.07
CA ARG A 159 13.95 -7.10 6.43
C ARG A 159 14.07 -7.13 4.92
N PHE A 160 14.22 -5.98 4.29
CA PHE A 160 14.15 -5.80 2.83
C PHE A 160 15.49 -5.35 2.21
N GLY A 161 16.51 -5.09 3.03
CA GLY A 161 17.79 -4.53 2.60
C GLY A 161 17.75 -3.01 2.45
N ILE A 162 18.91 -2.37 2.60
CA ILE A 162 19.08 -0.94 2.31
C ILE A 162 19.18 -0.80 0.79
N GLY A 163 18.22 -0.11 0.18
CA GLY A 163 18.29 0.25 -1.24
C GLY A 163 19.61 0.97 -1.52
N ARG A 164 20.33 0.48 -2.53
CA ARG A 164 21.66 0.93 -3.01
C ARG A 164 22.93 0.43 -2.30
N GLN A 165 22.93 -0.68 -1.57
CA GLN A 165 24.18 -1.42 -1.36
C GLN A 165 24.27 -2.67 -2.24
N LYS A 166 25.04 -2.48 -3.32
CA LYS A 166 25.72 -3.48 -4.14
C LYS A 166 24.85 -4.33 -5.06
N GLN A 167 24.52 -3.73 -6.22
CA GLN A 167 24.38 -4.48 -7.48
C GLN A 167 25.66 -5.27 -7.88
N GLY A 168 26.77 -5.17 -7.12
CA GLY A 168 28.04 -5.86 -7.43
C GLY A 168 28.70 -6.67 -6.29
N ALA A 169 27.99 -7.06 -5.22
CA ALA A 169 28.53 -8.05 -4.26
C ALA A 169 27.48 -8.96 -3.60
N ILE A 170 26.22 -8.87 -4.05
CA ILE A 170 25.28 -9.99 -3.99
C ILE A 170 25.18 -10.57 -5.41
N GLU A 171 26.24 -10.47 -6.21
CA GLU A 171 26.53 -11.53 -7.16
C GLU A 171 26.89 -12.76 -6.33
N GLU A 172 26.07 -13.79 -6.46
CA GLU A 172 26.51 -15.16 -6.23
C GLU A 172 27.08 -15.54 -4.85
N LYS A 173 26.53 -15.03 -3.74
CA LYS A 173 26.33 -16.00 -2.64
C LYS A 173 25.27 -16.98 -3.12
N LYS A 174 25.75 -18.02 -3.82
CA LYS A 174 25.01 -19.19 -4.27
C LYS A 174 24.09 -19.64 -3.14
N LEU A 175 22.86 -19.14 -3.15
CA LEU A 175 21.75 -19.77 -2.44
C LEU A 175 21.77 -21.20 -2.94
N SER A 176 21.88 -22.16 -2.02
CA SER A 176 21.95 -23.56 -2.38
C SER A 176 20.87 -23.86 -3.42
N PRO A 177 21.18 -24.57 -4.52
CA PRO A 177 20.20 -24.91 -5.55
C PRO A 177 19.01 -25.71 -4.97
N PHE A 178 19.17 -26.24 -3.76
CA PHE A 178 18.15 -26.93 -2.95
C PHE A 178 17.28 -26.01 -2.07
N SER A 179 17.36 -24.68 -2.20
CA SER A 179 16.40 -23.80 -1.54
C SER A 179 15.05 -23.86 -2.28
N ILE A 180 14.27 -24.88 -1.94
CA ILE A 180 12.89 -25.12 -2.42
C ILE A 180 11.98 -23.91 -2.10
N TYR A 181 12.42 -23.01 -1.21
CA TYR A 181 11.68 -21.86 -0.70
C TYR A 181 11.91 -20.58 -1.53
N LYS A 182 11.27 -20.50 -2.70
CA LYS A 182 11.28 -19.31 -3.57
C LYS A 182 10.66 -18.05 -2.91
N GLY A 183 9.74 -18.21 -1.95
CA GLY A 183 9.04 -17.08 -1.32
C GLY A 183 9.91 -16.23 -0.38
N GLY A 184 10.79 -16.86 0.40
CA GLY A 184 11.65 -16.15 1.37
C GLY A 184 12.80 -15.38 0.72
N THR A 185 13.35 -15.91 -0.37
CA THR A 185 14.47 -15.29 -1.12
C THR A 185 14.04 -14.06 -1.91
N LEU A 186 12.76 -13.94 -2.28
CA LEU A 186 12.22 -12.75 -2.95
C LEU A 186 12.06 -11.56 -2.01
N LEU A 187 11.70 -11.78 -0.74
CA LEU A 187 11.56 -10.71 0.26
C LEU A 187 12.90 -10.01 0.53
N GLN A 188 14.01 -10.75 0.47
CA GLN A 188 15.35 -10.20 0.72
C GLN A 188 15.93 -9.40 -0.46
N LYS A 189 15.42 -9.59 -1.68
CA LYS A 189 15.94 -8.93 -2.91
C LYS A 189 15.21 -7.63 -3.25
N GLN A 190 14.16 -7.25 -2.52
CA GLN A 190 13.30 -6.14 -2.89
C GLN A 190 13.52 -4.92 -2.00
N GLU A 191 13.66 -3.75 -2.63
CA GLU A 191 13.64 -2.49 -1.89
C GLU A 191 12.37 -2.31 -1.08
N ALA A 192 12.48 -1.52 -0.01
CA ALA A 192 11.38 -1.24 0.91
C ALA A 192 10.10 -0.71 0.25
N PHE A 193 10.21 0.05 -0.86
CA PHE A 193 9.11 0.77 -1.57
C PHE A 193 8.06 1.38 -0.62
N LYS A 194 8.56 1.98 0.46
CA LYS A 194 7.76 2.37 1.63
C LYS A 194 6.60 3.29 1.28
N SER A 195 6.85 4.34 0.50
CA SER A 195 5.83 5.33 0.13
C SER A 195 4.71 4.71 -0.71
N LYS A 196 5.03 3.94 -1.75
CA LYS A 196 4.03 3.30 -2.62
C LYS A 196 3.17 2.28 -1.86
N MET A 197 3.76 1.52 -0.96
CA MET A 197 3.02 0.60 -0.10
C MET A 197 2.09 1.37 0.85
N MET A 198 2.59 2.41 1.52
CA MET A 198 1.81 3.20 2.48
C MET A 198 0.65 3.94 1.81
N LEU A 199 0.81 4.38 0.57
CA LEU A 199 -0.28 4.98 -0.20
C LEU A 199 -1.48 4.04 -0.38
N CYS A 200 -1.26 2.71 -0.40
CA CYS A 200 -2.36 1.74 -0.46
C CYS A 200 -3.20 1.73 0.84
N ALA A 201 -2.66 2.22 1.97
CA ALA A 201 -3.43 2.31 3.21
C ALA A 201 -4.50 3.41 3.18
N PHE A 202 -4.47 4.30 2.18
CA PHE A 202 -5.46 5.36 2.02
C PHE A 202 -6.67 4.96 1.16
N THR A 203 -6.83 3.68 0.80
CA THR A 203 -8.05 3.17 0.14
C THR A 203 -9.34 3.57 0.88
N PRO A 204 -9.42 3.58 2.23
CA PRO A 204 -10.62 4.08 2.92
C PRO A 204 -10.96 5.54 2.60
N LEU A 205 -9.97 6.42 2.39
CA LEU A 205 -10.21 7.82 1.98
C LEU A 205 -10.79 7.88 0.58
N MET A 206 -10.35 7.01 -0.33
CA MET A 206 -10.94 6.87 -1.66
C MET A 206 -12.42 6.44 -1.55
N ILE A 207 -12.73 5.44 -0.72
CA ILE A 207 -14.12 4.99 -0.49
C ILE A 207 -14.98 6.13 0.07
N MET A 208 -14.47 6.90 1.05
CA MET A 208 -15.19 8.06 1.57
C MET A 208 -15.48 9.11 0.49
N ASN A 209 -14.56 9.31 -0.47
CA ASN A 209 -14.80 10.22 -1.59
C ASN A 209 -15.86 9.67 -2.57
N ILE A 210 -15.95 8.35 -2.75
CA ILE A 210 -17.05 7.71 -3.51
C ILE A 210 -18.38 7.98 -2.81
N VAL A 211 -18.45 7.76 -1.49
CA VAL A 211 -19.68 8.02 -0.71
C VAL A 211 -20.07 9.50 -0.80
N LYS A 212 -19.11 10.43 -0.66
CA LYS A 212 -19.37 11.87 -0.84
C LYS A 212 -19.93 12.18 -2.23
N LEU A 213 -19.34 11.63 -3.29
CA LEU A 213 -19.83 11.82 -4.65
C LEU A 213 -21.27 11.34 -4.80
N ILE A 214 -21.60 10.15 -4.29
CA ILE A 214 -22.95 9.59 -4.34
C ILE A 214 -23.93 10.47 -3.55
N VAL A 215 -23.57 10.89 -2.34
CA VAL A 215 -24.40 11.76 -1.50
C VAL A 215 -24.64 13.11 -2.18
N LEU A 216 -23.63 13.69 -2.83
CA LEU A 216 -23.80 14.94 -3.57
C LEU A 216 -24.65 14.73 -4.83
N ALA A 217 -24.44 13.64 -5.56
CA ALA A 217 -25.24 13.34 -6.75
C ALA A 217 -26.73 13.09 -6.42
N ILE A 218 -27.03 12.44 -5.30
CA ILE A 218 -28.41 12.17 -4.86
C ILE A 218 -29.01 13.39 -4.14
N GLY A 219 -28.29 14.00 -3.22
CA GLY A 219 -28.78 15.10 -2.38
C GLY A 219 -28.98 16.41 -3.14
N PHE A 220 -28.37 16.56 -4.33
CA PHE A 220 -28.58 17.70 -5.22
C PHE A 220 -29.43 17.36 -6.48
N ASN A 221 -30.01 16.15 -6.53
CA ASN A 221 -31.12 15.81 -7.43
C ASN A 221 -32.41 16.43 -6.90
#